data_AF-A0A6V8NV30-F1
#
_entry.id   AF-A0A6V8NV30-F1
#
_cell.length_a   1.000
_cell.length_b   1.000
_cell.length_c   1.000
_cell.angle_alpha   90.00
_cell.angle_beta   90.00
_cell.angle_gamma   90.00
#
_symmetry.space_group_name_H-M   'P 1'
#
loop_
_entity.id
_entity.type
_entity.pdbx_description
1 polymer ?
#
loop_
_entity_poly.entity_id
_entity_poly.type
_entity_poly.pdbx_seq_one_letter_code
_entity_poly.pdbx_strand_id
1 'polypeptide(L)' 'EFIANNRSVEDIRKFLGVDTLSYLSYEGLIRSTGLSREHFCLACLDEDYPIEIPDRDELDKYLLERDWGKTGG' A
#
# COMPACT_ATOMS: atom_id res chain seq x y z
N GLU A 1 -12.72 -0.03 6.22
CA GLU A 1 -12.49 -1.40 5.73
C GLU A 1 -12.39 -1.38 4.20
N PHE A 2 -11.64 -2.29 3.58
CA PHE A 2 -11.35 -2.28 2.14
C PHE A 2 -12.24 -3.26 1.38
N ILE A 3 -12.98 -2.79 0.38
CA ILE A 3 -13.86 -3.65 -0.45
C ILE A 3 -13.07 -4.65 -1.31
N ALA A 4 -11.87 -4.28 -1.77
CA ALA A 4 -11.06 -5.14 -2.64
C ALA A 4 -10.32 -6.24 -1.88
N ASN A 5 -10.27 -6.18 -0.55
CA ASN A 5 -9.55 -7.16 0.24
C ASN A 5 -10.23 -8.52 0.12
N ASN A 6 -9.47 -9.51 -0.35
CA ASN A 6 -9.90 -10.91 -0.46
C ASN A 6 -11.17 -11.10 -1.32
N ARG A 7 -11.41 -10.22 -2.31
CA ARG A 7 -12.52 -10.33 -3.27
C ARG A 7 -12.01 -10.30 -4.69
N SER A 8 -12.63 -11.08 -5.57
CA SER A 8 -12.36 -10.98 -7.00
C SER A 8 -12.98 -9.71 -7.60
N VAL A 9 -12.48 -9.29 -8.76
CA VAL A 9 -13.08 -8.17 -9.52
C VAL A 9 -14.57 -8.42 -9.80
N GLU A 10 -14.95 -9.66 -10.08
CA GLU A 10 -16.34 -10.04 -10.36
C GLU A 10 -17.23 -9.94 -9.12
N ASP A 11 -16.73 -10.30 -7.94
CA ASP A 11 -17.47 -10.13 -6.67
C ASP A 11 -17.74 -8.65 -6.39
N ILE A 12 -16.76 -7.80 -6.63
CA ILE A 12 -16.87 -6.34 -6.44
C ILE A 12 -17.83 -5.76 -7.48
N ARG A 13 -17.75 -6.19 -8.75
CA ARG A 13 -18.67 -5.76 -9.81
C ARG A 13 -20.12 -6.07 -9.45
N LYS A 14 -20.40 -7.31 -9.00
CA LYS A 14 -21.73 -7.73 -8.53
C LYS A 14 -22.18 -6.94 -7.31
N PHE A 15 -21.29 -6.72 -6.34
CA PHE A 15 -21.60 -5.93 -5.16
C PHE A 15 -22.00 -4.49 -5.51
N LEU A 16 -21.32 -3.88 -6.48
CA LEU A 16 -21.61 -2.52 -6.94
C LEU A 16 -22.84 -2.43 -7.85
N GLY A 17 -23.31 -3.55 -8.41
CA GLY A 17 -24.47 -3.58 -9.30
C GLY A 17 -24.22 -2.94 -10.69
N VAL A 18 -22.97 -2.93 -11.14
CA VAL A 18 -22.57 -2.32 -12.42
C VAL A 18 -22.38 -3.35 -13.54
N ASP A 19 -22.61 -2.96 -14.79
CA ASP A 19 -22.46 -3.84 -15.94
C ASP A 19 -21.00 -4.27 -16.16
N THR A 20 -20.06 -3.33 -15.96
CA THR A 20 -18.63 -3.56 -16.14
C THR A 20 -17.82 -2.92 -15.02
N LEU A 21 -16.68 -3.54 -14.70
CA LEU A 21 -15.70 -3.01 -13.75
C LEU A 21 -14.30 -3.34 -14.27
N SER A 22 -13.38 -2.39 -14.17
CA SER A 22 -11.98 -2.59 -14.53
C SER A 22 -11.11 -1.70 -13.65
N TYR A 23 -9.91 -2.17 -13.33
CA TYR A 23 -8.92 -1.41 -12.56
C TYR A 23 -7.87 -0.79 -13.48
N LEU A 24 -7.32 0.34 -13.04
CA LEU A 24 -6.11 0.90 -13.66
C LEU A 24 -4.92 -0.05 -13.40
N SER A 25 -4.13 -0.34 -14.42
CA SER A 25 -2.92 -1.14 -14.24
C SER A 25 -1.84 -0.36 -13.50
N TYR A 26 -0.95 -1.05 -12.77
CA TYR A 26 0.16 -0.41 -12.04
C TYR A 26 1.10 0.33 -13.00
N GLU A 27 1.43 -0.29 -14.13
CA GLU A 27 2.20 0.36 -15.20
C GLU A 27 1.50 1.60 -15.77
N GLY A 28 0.17 1.56 -15.87
CA GLY A 28 -0.66 2.71 -16.28
C GLY A 28 -0.57 3.86 -15.29
N LEU A 29 -0.71 3.52 -14.01
CA LEU A 29 -0.63 4.45 -12.89
C LEU A 29 0.74 5.14 -12.86
N ILE A 30 1.84 4.38 -12.84
CA ILE A 30 3.20 4.91 -12.76
C ILE A 30 3.49 5.82 -13.95
N ARG A 31 3.24 5.34 -15.17
CA ARG A 31 3.47 6.13 -16.40
C ARG A 31 2.71 7.45 -16.42
N SER A 32 1.51 7.50 -15.84
CA SER A 32 0.70 8.74 -15.81
C SER A 32 1.33 9.86 -14.98
N THR A 33 2.26 9.53 -14.08
CA THR A 33 2.94 10.50 -13.21
C THR A 33 4.15 11.14 -13.87
N GLY A 34 4.69 10.55 -14.93
CA GLY A 34 5.95 10.97 -15.55
C GLY A 34 7.23 10.65 -14.73
N LEU A 35 7.08 9.98 -13.58
CA LEU A 35 8.19 9.52 -12.75
C LEU A 35 8.38 7.99 -12.89
N SER A 36 9.56 7.50 -12.52
CA SER A 36 9.90 6.07 -12.54
C SER A 36 9.41 5.34 -11.28
N ARG A 37 9.35 4.00 -11.34
CA ARG A 37 8.74 3.11 -10.31
C ARG A 37 9.37 3.29 -8.92
N GLU A 38 10.66 3.56 -8.86
CA GLU A 38 11.45 3.73 -7.64
C GLU A 38 11.05 4.94 -6.80
N HIS A 39 10.30 5.89 -7.37
CA HIS A 39 9.76 7.03 -6.63
C HIS A 39 8.47 6.72 -5.87
N PHE A 40 7.92 5.51 -6.01
CA PHE A 40 6.63 5.15 -5.44
C PHE A 40 6.72 3.96 -4.49
N CYS A 41 6.06 4.07 -3.35
CA CYS A 41 5.65 2.92 -2.55
C CYS A 41 4.27 2.45 -3.07
N LEU A 42 4.16 1.18 -3.46
CA LEU A 42 2.91 0.59 -3.96
C LEU A 42 2.31 -0.43 -3.01
N ALA A 43 2.82 -0.55 -1.78
CA ALA A 43 2.47 -1.60 -0.83
C ALA A 43 0.95 -1.72 -0.53
N CYS A 44 0.19 -0.60 -0.62
CA CYS A 44 -1.27 -0.65 -0.48
C CYS A 44 -1.98 -1.37 -1.64
N LEU A 45 -1.27 -1.64 -2.74
CA LEU A 45 -1.76 -2.25 -3.97
C LEU A 45 -1.09 -3.61 -4.24
N ASP A 46 0.22 -3.74 -4.01
CA ASP A 46 1.00 -4.96 -4.30
C ASP A 46 1.52 -5.70 -3.06
N GLU A 47 1.24 -5.18 -1.86
CA GLU A 47 1.68 -5.71 -0.56
C GLU A 47 3.21 -5.71 -0.36
N ASP A 48 3.98 -5.12 -1.27
CA ASP A 48 5.44 -5.02 -1.21
C ASP A 48 5.89 -3.73 -0.51
N TYR A 49 6.09 -3.81 0.80
CA TYR A 49 6.57 -2.69 1.61
C TYR A 49 8.08 -2.51 1.42
N PRO A 50 8.55 -1.32 0.98
CA PRO A 50 9.98 -1.07 0.73
C PRO A 50 10.81 -0.92 2.02
N ILE A 51 10.20 -1.15 3.18
CA ILE A 51 10.84 -1.11 4.49
C ILE A 51 10.61 -2.43 5.19
N GLU A 52 11.62 -2.90 5.91
CA GLU A 52 11.48 -4.07 6.76
C GLU A 52 10.61 -3.72 7.97
N ILE A 53 9.71 -4.63 8.32
CA ILE A 53 8.93 -4.54 9.55
C ILE A 53 9.76 -5.20 10.66
N PRO A 54 10.05 -4.50 11.78
CA PRO A 54 10.77 -5.08 12.90
C PRO A 54 10.09 -6.35 13.41
N ASP A 55 10.89 -7.28 13.94
CA ASP A 55 10.35 -8.49 14.55
C ASP A 55 9.37 -8.16 15.67
N ARG A 56 8.38 -9.04 15.89
CA ARG A 56 7.32 -8.79 16.89
C ARG A 56 7.86 -8.54 18.30
N ASP A 57 9.00 -9.12 18.64
CA ASP A 57 9.66 -8.94 19.94
C ASP A 57 10.30 -7.54 20.08
N GLU A 58 10.52 -6.85 18.97
CA GLU A 58 11.05 -5.49 18.90
C GLU A 58 9.95 -4.41 18.83
N LEU A 59 8.72 -4.82 18.51
CA LEU A 59 7.54 -3.94 18.44
C LEU A 59 7.00 -3.61 19.84
N ASP A 60 7.62 -2.62 20.50
CA ASP A 60 7.07 -1.99 21.71
C ASP A 60 6.27 -0.71 21.39
N LYS A 61 5.47 -0.23 22.35
CA LYS A 61 4.64 0.97 22.20
C LYS A 61 5.46 2.24 21.89
N TYR A 62 6.75 2.24 22.20
CA TYR A 62 7.65 3.38 22.14
C TYR A 62 8.59 3.32 20.93
N LEU A 63 8.42 2.35 20.02
CA LEU A 63 9.29 2.13 18.86
C LEU A 63 9.54 3.42 18.05
N LEU A 64 8.49 4.20 17.78
CA LEU A 64 8.57 5.46 17.02
C LEU A 64 9.10 6.65 17.85
N GLU A 65 9.17 6.52 19.18
CA GLU A 65 9.62 7.56 20.11
C GLU A 65 11.12 7.43 20.43
N ARG A 66 11.72 6.26 20.22
CA ARG A 66 13.13 5.96 20.56
C ARG A 66 14.16 6.78 19.75
N ASP A 67 13.78 7.28 18.57
CA ASP A 67 14.67 8.01 17.66
C ASP A 67 14.46 9.54 17.62
N TRP A 68 13.37 10.05 18.21
CA TRP A 68 13.12 11.50 18.28
C TRP A 68 14.07 12.26 19.25
N GLY A 69 14.91 11.53 20.00
CA GLY A 69 15.86 12.10 20.97
C GLY A 69 17.35 12.00 20.59
N LYS A 70 17.71 11.45 19.42
CA LYS A 70 19.13 11.22 19.05
C LYS A 70 19.64 12.00 17.84
N THR A 71 18.79 12.78 17.18
CA THR A 71 19.21 13.68 16.08
C THR A 71 18.53 15.03 16.20
N GLY A 72 18.87 15.79 17.23
CA GLY A 72 18.49 17.18 17.35
C GLY A 72 19.44 17.95 18.26
N GLY A 73 20.38 18.68 17.65
CA GLY A 73 21.14 19.77 18.29
C GLY A 73 22.26 19.36 19.24
#